data_AF-A0A926AWS6-F1
#
_entry.id   AF-A0A926AWS6-F1
#
_cell.length_a   1.000
_cell.length_b   1.000
_cell.length_c   1.000
_cell.angle_alpha   90.00
_cell.angle_beta   90.00
_cell.angle_gamma   90.00
#
_symmetry.space_group_name_H-M   'P 1'
#
loop_
_entity.id
_entity.type
_entity.pdbx_description
1 polymer ?
#
loop_
_entity_poly.entity_id
_entity_poly.type
_entity_poly.pdbx_seq_one_letter_code
_entity_poly.pdbx_strand_id
1 'polypeptide(L)'
;MLPPQISPIRVHLELRVSDLSRSIAFYQTVLAVVPVHEQAYALFCAHGLELLLYEGQVSPVRFGFRLSSAADLVSLEQFLHSRELEPVRREFYHPGLGVT
;
A
#
# COMPACT_ATOMS: atom_id res chain seq x y z
N MET A 1 -32.41 8.93 0.77
CA MET A 1 -31.16 8.65 1.48
C MET A 1 -30.17 8.12 0.46
N LEU A 2 -29.03 8.79 0.28
CA LEU A 2 -27.93 8.25 -0.53
C LEU A 2 -27.21 7.18 0.30
N PRO A 3 -26.81 6.04 -0.31
CA PRO A 3 -26.01 5.05 0.40
C PRO A 3 -24.72 5.70 0.91
N PRO A 4 -24.18 5.26 2.06
CA PRO A 4 -22.89 5.75 2.53
C PRO A 4 -21.85 5.54 1.42
N GLN A 5 -21.16 6.61 1.05
CA GLN A 5 -20.01 6.52 0.17
C GLN A 5 -18.93 5.75 0.93
N ILE A 6 -18.87 4.44 0.72
CA ILE A 6 -17.75 3.62 1.15
C ILE A 6 -16.56 4.13 0.34
N SER A 7 -15.63 4.85 0.99
CA SER A 7 -14.32 5.14 0.40
C SER A 7 -13.75 3.82 -0.12
N PRO A 8 -13.35 3.74 -1.40
CA PRO A 8 -12.96 2.47 -1.98
C PRO A 8 -11.77 1.92 -1.20
N ILE A 9 -11.94 0.74 -0.59
CA ILE A 9 -10.87 0.00 0.06
C ILE A 9 -9.72 -0.10 -0.95
N ARG A 10 -8.57 0.49 -0.63
CA ARG A 10 -7.38 0.35 -1.46
C ARG A 10 -6.55 -0.79 -0.93
N VAL A 11 -6.34 -1.80 -1.75
CA VAL A 11 -5.35 -2.85 -1.49
C VAL A 11 -3.96 -2.21 -1.60
N HIS A 12 -3.11 -2.39 -0.60
CA HIS A 12 -1.72 -1.96 -0.61
C HIS A 12 -0.80 -3.17 -0.83
N LEU A 13 0.13 -3.06 -1.77
CA LEU A 13 1.13 -4.08 -2.07
C LEU A 13 2.52 -3.46 -2.02
N GLU A 14 3.41 -4.04 -1.22
CA GLU A 14 4.84 -3.70 -1.26
C GLU A 14 5.64 -4.83 -1.87
N LEU A 15 6.41 -4.51 -2.91
CA LEU A 15 7.28 -5.46 -3.62
C LEU A 15 8.72 -4.97 -3.60
N ARG A 16 9.63 -5.85 -3.21
CA ARG A 16 11.05 -5.69 -3.56
C ARG A 16 11.31 -6.35 -4.92
N VAL A 17 11.90 -5.58 -5.83
CA VAL A 17 12.20 -5.99 -7.19
C VAL A 17 13.70 -5.90 -7.44
N SER A 18 14.23 -6.82 -8.23
CA SER A 18 15.68 -6.88 -8.53
C SER A 18 16.16 -5.77 -9.47
N ASP A 19 15.24 -5.18 -10.23
CA ASP A 19 15.49 -4.07 -11.15
C ASP A 19 14.26 -3.16 -11.12
N LEU A 20 14.40 -2.00 -10.49
CA LEU A 20 13.30 -1.06 -10.30
C LEU A 20 12.85 -0.45 -11.62
N SER A 21 13.79 -0.08 -12.50
CA SER A 21 13.50 0.56 -13.79
C SER A 21 12.70 -0.36 -14.71
N ARG A 22 13.12 -1.62 -14.83
CA ARG A 22 12.41 -2.62 -15.62
C ARG A 22 11.03 -2.91 -15.06
N SER A 23 10.90 -2.96 -13.73
CA SER A 23 9.62 -3.19 -13.06
C SER A 23 8.67 -2.01 -13.25
N ILE A 24 9.16 -0.77 -13.18
CA ILE A 24 8.37 0.43 -13.47
C ILE A 24 7.78 0.36 -14.87
N ALA A 25 8.60 0.06 -15.89
CA ALA A 25 8.12 -0.03 -17.28
C ALA A 25 7.04 -1.11 -17.44
N PHE A 26 7.22 -2.26 -16.78
CA PHE A 26 6.23 -3.33 -16.76
C PHE A 26 4.91 -2.86 -16.12
N TYR A 27 4.96 -2.32 -14.90
CA TYR A 27 3.75 -1.91 -14.19
C TYR A 27 3.08 -0.66 -14.78
N GLN A 28 3.82 0.24 -15.42
CA GLN A 28 3.27 1.32 -16.24
C GLN A 28 2.41 0.76 -17.39
N THR A 29 2.88 -0.30 -18.04
CA THR A 29 2.15 -0.96 -19.13
C THR A 29 0.91 -1.68 -18.61
N VAL A 30 1.05 -2.45 -17.52
CA VAL A 30 -0.03 -3.25 -16.95
C VAL A 30 -1.13 -2.40 -16.34
N LEU A 31 -0.77 -1.35 -15.58
CA LEU A 31 -1.71 -0.51 -14.86
C LEU A 31 -2.14 0.72 -15.65
N ALA A 32 -1.57 0.93 -16.85
CA ALA A 32 -1.81 2.08 -17.72
C ALA A 32 -1.74 3.44 -16.98
N VAL A 33 -0.82 3.55 -16.01
CA VAL A 33 -0.65 4.75 -15.17
C VAL A 33 0.83 5.06 -14.98
N VAL A 34 1.15 6.35 -14.86
CA VAL A 34 2.49 6.82 -14.52
C VAL A 34 2.65 6.82 -13.00
N PRO A 35 3.67 6.17 -12.43
CA PRO A 35 3.88 6.16 -10.99
C PRO A 35 4.47 7.49 -10.52
N VAL A 36 4.32 7.75 -9.22
CA VAL A 36 5.23 8.65 -8.52
C VAL A 36 6.55 7.91 -8.34
N HIS A 37 7.63 8.44 -8.88
CA HIS A 37 8.94 7.77 -8.90
C HIS A 37 9.99 8.68 -8.26
N GLU A 38 10.68 8.13 -7.25
CA GLU A 38 11.87 8.71 -6.63
C GLU A 38 13.02 7.70 -6.71
N GLN A 39 14.26 8.15 -6.45
CA GLN A 39 15.48 7.35 -6.63
C GLN A 39 15.44 5.94 -6.02
N ALA A 40 14.67 5.72 -4.95
CA ALA A 40 14.62 4.45 -4.23
C ALA A 40 13.29 3.68 -4.38
N TYR A 41 12.24 4.27 -4.96
CA TYR A 41 10.93 3.64 -5.00
C TYR A 41 10.02 4.15 -6.12
N ALA A 42 9.05 3.34 -6.52
CA ALA A 42 7.94 3.76 -7.37
C ALA A 42 6.59 3.39 -6.76
N LEU A 43 5.65 4.32 -6.80
CA LEU A 43 4.29 4.15 -6.28
C LEU A 43 3.26 4.27 -7.42
N PHE A 44 2.46 3.23 -7.59
CA PHE A 44 1.33 3.19 -8.51
C PHE A 44 0.02 3.26 -7.72
N CYS A 45 -0.91 4.08 -8.19
CA CYS A 45 -2.26 4.17 -7.65
C CYS A 45 -3.27 3.98 -8.79
N ALA A 46 -3.84 2.79 -8.93
CA ALA A 46 -4.79 2.47 -10.00
C ALA A 46 -5.81 1.41 -9.56
N HIS A 47 -7.07 1.53 -9.99
CA HIS A 47 -8.11 0.50 -9.79
C HIS A 47 -8.31 0.01 -8.35
N GLY A 48 -8.11 0.87 -7.33
CA GLY A 48 -8.19 0.46 -5.93
C GLY A 48 -6.97 -0.33 -5.44
N LEU A 49 -5.86 -0.31 -6.19
CA LEU A 49 -4.54 -0.81 -5.81
C LEU A 49 -3.60 0.36 -5.56
N GLU A 50 -2.86 0.29 -4.46
CA GLU A 50 -1.68 1.07 -4.13
C GLU A 50 -0.49 0.09 -4.17
N LEU A 51 0.39 0.23 -5.17
CA LEU A 51 1.52 -0.69 -5.39
C LEU A 51 2.83 0.08 -5.24
N LEU A 52 3.62 -0.31 -4.25
CA LEU A 52 4.88 0.30 -3.89
C LEU A 52 6.03 -0.66 -4.21
N LEU A 53 6.94 -0.22 -5.08
CA LEU A 53 8.10 -0.98 -5.54
C LEU A 53 9.37 -0.41 -4.92
N TYR A 54 10.25 -1.28 -4.44
CA TYR A 54 11.60 -0.95 -3.99
C TYR A 54 12.65 -1.81 -4.70
N GLU A 55 13.82 -1.26 -4.95
CA GLU A 55 14.93 -2.09 -5.41
C GLU A 55 15.48 -2.98 -4.26
N GLY A 56 15.81 -4.23 -4.59
CA GLY A 56 16.47 -5.15 -3.66
C GLY A 56 16.21 -6.62 -3.97
N GLN A 57 16.68 -7.49 -3.07
CA GLN A 57 16.40 -8.92 -3.16
C GLN A 57 14.88 -9.15 -3.07
N VAL A 58 14.35 -9.92 -4.02
CA VAL A 58 12.94 -10.31 -4.05
C VAL A 58 12.62 -10.99 -2.71
N SER A 59 11.75 -10.34 -1.94
CA SER A 59 11.40 -10.69 -0.57
C SER A 59 9.87 -10.65 -0.45
N PRO A 60 9.25 -11.32 0.55
CA PRO A 60 7.82 -11.56 0.55
C PRO A 60 7.00 -10.27 0.40
N VAL A 61 5.99 -10.39 -0.44
CA VAL A 61 4.95 -9.39 -0.69
C VAL A 61 4.30 -9.03 0.64
N ARG A 62 4.42 -7.78 1.08
CA ARG A 62 3.51 -7.29 2.11
C ARG A 62 2.21 -6.90 1.42
N PHE A 63 1.12 -7.48 1.88
CA PHE A 63 -0.24 -7.11 1.50
C PHE A 63 -0.85 -6.36 2.67
N GLY A 64 -1.46 -5.23 2.38
CA GLY A 64 -2.20 -4.43 3.34
C GLY A 64 -3.43 -3.83 2.68
N PHE A 65 -4.12 -2.98 3.43
CA PHE A 65 -5.20 -2.16 2.91
C PHE A 65 -5.12 -0.80 3.58
N ARG A 66 -5.41 0.24 2.81
CA ARG A 66 -5.48 1.60 3.35
C ARG A 66 -6.75 1.74 4.17
N LEU A 67 -6.58 2.12 5.43
CA LEU A 67 -7.67 2.47 6.31
C LEU A 67 -8.13 3.91 6.05
N SER A 68 -9.41 4.17 6.28
CA SER A 68 -9.99 5.49 6.00
C SER A 68 -9.67 6.50 7.10
N SER A 69 -9.36 6.03 8.31
CA SER A 69 -9.06 6.88 9.46
C SER A 69 -8.16 6.19 10.49
N ALA A 70 -7.57 6.99 11.39
CA ALA A 70 -6.85 6.47 12.55
C ALA A 70 -7.77 5.72 13.54
N ALA A 71 -9.07 6.05 13.59
CA ALA A 71 -10.04 5.34 14.42
C ALA A 71 -10.29 3.91 13.92
N ASP A 72 -10.25 3.69 12.60
CA ASP A 72 -10.35 2.36 12.01
C ASP A 72 -9.13 1.50 12.37
N LEU A 73 -7.94 2.11 12.48
CA LEU A 73 -6.73 1.41 12.90
C LEU A 73 -6.84 0.90 14.34
N VAL A 74 -7.31 1.75 15.25
CA VAL A 74 -7.53 1.36 16.66
C VAL A 74 -8.58 0.25 16.75
N SER A 75 -9.66 0.34 15.96
CA SER A 75 -10.71 -0.68 15.92
C SER A 75 -10.20 -2.02 15.40
N LEU A 76 -9.34 -2.00 14.38
CA LEU A 76 -8.69 -3.19 13.84
C LEU A 76 -7.72 -3.82 14.84
N GLU A 77 -6.90 -3.02 15.54
CA GLU A 77 -5.99 -3.52 16.58
C GLU A 77 -6.77 -4.24 17.70
N GLN A 78 -7.85 -3.64 18.19
CA GLN A 78 -8.73 -4.26 19.20
C GLN A 78 -9.35 -5.55 18.70
N PHE A 79 -9.82 -5.57 17.45
CA PHE A 79 -10.35 -6.77 16.82
C PHE A 79 -9.29 -7.89 16.75
N LEU A 80 -8.06 -7.59 16.33
CA LEU A 80 -6.97 -8.58 16.26
C LEU A 80 -6.61 -9.13 17.64
N HIS A 81 -6.51 -8.28 18.66
CA HIS A 81 -6.28 -8.73 20.04
C HIS A 81 -7.42 -9.61 20.56
N SER A 82 -8.68 -9.31 20.24
CA SER A 82 -9.83 -10.17 20.59
C SER A 82 -9.78 -11.56 19.93
N ARG A 83 -8.93 -11.73 18.91
CA ARG A 83 -8.66 -12.99 18.21
C ARG A 83 -7.34 -13.62 18.62
N GLU A 84 -6.72 -13.13 19.71
CA GLU A 84 -5.43 -13.62 20.20
C GLU A 84 -4.30 -13.47 19.17
N LEU A 85 -4.43 -12.48 18.27
CA LEU A 85 -3.36 -12.08 17.36
C LEU A 85 -2.61 -10.89 17.96
N GLU A 86 -1.28 -10.88 17.79
CA GLU A 86 -0.40 -9.83 18.30
C GLU A 86 0.03 -8.90 17.15
N PRO A 87 -0.73 -7.83 16.84
CA PRO A 87 -0.35 -6.86 15.83
C PRO A 87 0.91 -6.10 16.25
N VAL A 88 1.82 -5.90 15.30
CA VAL A 88 2.97 -5.02 15.48
C VAL A 88 2.67 -3.67 14.86
N ARG A 89 2.43 -2.66 15.70
CA ARG A 89 2.28 -1.28 15.23
C ARG A 89 3.64 -0.73 14.80
N ARG A 90 3.68 -0.14 13.62
CA ARG A 90 4.90 0.50 13.08
C ARG A 90 4.51 1.79 12.40
N GLU A 91 5.28 2.83 12.69
CA GLU A 91 5.22 4.08 11.94
C GLU A 91 6.29 4.04 10.87
N PHE A 92 5.88 4.27 9.62
CA PHE A 92 6.79 4.38 8.50
C PHE A 92 6.49 5.68 7.79
N TYR A 93 7.54 6.45 7.52
CA TYR A 93 7.45 7.59 6.63
C TYR A 93 7.88 7.14 5.23
N HIS A 94 6.90 6.96 4.35
CA HIS A 94 7.15 6.86 2.91
C HIS A 94 6.65 8.14 2.26
N PRO A 95 7.53 9.00 1.72
CA PRO A 95 7.15 10.27 1.12
C PRO A 95 6.02 10.13 0.08
N GLY A 96 6.00 9.01 -0.65
CA GLY A 96 4.99 8.72 -1.66
C GLY A 96 3.61 8.32 -1.11
N LEU A 97 3.51 7.81 0.12
CA LEU A 97 2.23 7.36 0.68
C LEU A 97 1.35 8.52 1.19
N GLY A 98 1.91 9.72 1.32
CA GLY A 98 1.21 10.94 1.69
C GLY A 98 0.62 10.90 3.09
N VAL A 99 1.05 11.82 3.96
CA VAL A 99 0.33 12.16 5.17
C VAL A 99 -0.97 12.85 4.75
N THR A 100 -2.10 12.17 4.89
CA THR A 100 -3.40 12.83 5.05
C THR A 100 -3.70 12.96 6.52
#